data_AF-A0AAP6ZXB2-F1
#
_entry.id   AF-A0AAP6ZXB2-F1
#
_cell.length_a   1.000
_cell.length_b   1.000
_cell.length_c   1.000
_cell.angle_alpha   90.00
_cell.angle_beta   90.00
_cell.angle_gamma   90.00
#
_symmetry.space_group_name_H-M   'P 1'
#
loop_
_entity.id
_entity.type
_entity.pdbx_description
1 polymer ?
#
loop_
_entity_poly.entity_id
_entity_poly.type
_entity_poly.pdbx_seq_one_letter_code
_entity_poly.pdbx_strand_id
1 'polypeptide(L)'
;MRNFIEIANESVRLEEGISIIEQLLLECYMNPGISTKELARAVLIPIPVAAAVKRELIKAGAIEQDKGARCTMRGRVWVEEQWGYRGINKKLYQELMACGDLSHPELYNLLVVLKGIMIHRPMVDVRIDQSKCTPETSLRRALLCLRQQTLVGKQILCVGDDDLVSISISLLLQVLFPNGGHSKTIVQVIDMDERFLQYIHDVAQLRQLPIQCIHQDLREPLPAHLHGKFDCFFTDPPYTLQGMSLFVSRGISALRKRKGLPIFLSFAHKSPDFMFTMQREFIRMGITTSATLPRFNEYEGAEIIANRSQMIILKTTERTMPECTGSFMDALYTGEVRQTIRKYQCKRCGNKITVGIQGKMATIEQVKQRGCLSCGNDTFHLISKTKVK
;
A
#
# COMPACT_ATOMS: atom_id res chain seq x y z
N MET A 1 -24.38 21.88 1.93
CA MET A 1 -24.37 22.17 0.47
C MET A 1 -24.19 20.82 -0.23
N ARG A 2 -25.15 20.36 -1.04
CA ARG A 2 -25.09 18.99 -1.60
C ARG A 2 -23.87 18.85 -2.53
N ASN A 3 -23.12 17.77 -2.37
CA ASN A 3 -21.93 17.45 -3.14
C ASN A 3 -22.34 17.13 -4.59
N PHE A 4 -21.63 17.67 -5.60
CA PHE A 4 -21.89 17.36 -7.02
C PHE A 4 -21.94 15.86 -7.29
N ILE A 5 -21.11 15.12 -6.57
CA ILE A 5 -20.99 13.67 -6.69
C ILE A 5 -22.23 12.97 -6.16
N GLU A 6 -22.78 13.41 -5.03
CA GLU A 6 -24.01 12.85 -4.45
C GLU A 6 -25.21 13.10 -5.38
N ILE A 7 -25.32 14.34 -5.90
CA ILE A 7 -26.37 14.71 -6.85
C ILE A 7 -26.33 13.81 -8.09
N ALA A 8 -25.14 13.62 -8.68
CA ALA A 8 -25.00 12.76 -9.85
C ALA A 8 -25.25 11.27 -9.52
N ASN A 9 -24.86 10.82 -8.32
CA ASN A 9 -25.04 9.44 -7.88
C ASN A 9 -26.52 9.09 -7.66
N GLU A 10 -27.31 10.00 -7.08
CA GLU A 10 -28.75 9.83 -6.87
C GLU A 10 -29.51 9.59 -8.18
N SER A 11 -29.10 10.28 -9.26
CA SER A 11 -29.71 10.19 -10.59
C SER A 11 -29.32 8.92 -11.37
N VAL A 12 -28.03 8.55 -11.38
CA VAL A 12 -27.52 7.47 -12.28
C VAL A 12 -27.49 6.10 -11.61
N ARG A 13 -27.35 6.03 -10.27
CA ARG A 13 -27.24 4.79 -9.48
C ARG A 13 -26.30 3.75 -10.10
N LEU A 14 -25.01 4.09 -10.18
CA LEU A 14 -24.00 3.25 -10.82
C LEU A 14 -23.75 1.91 -10.09
N GLU A 15 -23.68 0.83 -10.85
CA GLU A 15 -23.29 -0.49 -10.35
C GLU A 15 -21.81 -0.50 -9.92
N GLU A 16 -20.96 0.22 -10.64
CA GLU A 16 -19.52 0.30 -10.46
C GLU A 16 -19.11 1.12 -9.22
N GLY A 17 -19.96 2.04 -8.78
CA GLY A 17 -19.74 2.85 -7.57
C GLY A 17 -19.59 4.33 -7.81
N ILE A 18 -19.81 5.07 -6.72
CA ILE A 18 -19.70 6.53 -6.68
C ILE A 18 -18.26 7.03 -6.96
N SER A 19 -17.26 6.16 -6.86
CA SER A 19 -15.87 6.47 -7.24
C SER A 19 -15.77 6.81 -8.72
N ILE A 20 -16.52 6.15 -9.60
CA ILE A 20 -16.51 6.45 -11.04
C ILE A 20 -16.89 7.90 -11.33
N ILE A 21 -17.83 8.46 -10.58
CA ILE A 21 -18.24 9.87 -10.72
C ILE A 21 -17.11 10.79 -10.26
N GLU A 22 -16.41 10.45 -9.17
CA GLU A 22 -15.24 11.21 -8.70
C GLU A 22 -14.12 11.20 -9.74
N GLN A 23 -13.84 10.04 -10.31
CA GLN A 23 -12.80 9.86 -11.33
C GLN A 23 -13.17 10.63 -12.60
N LEU A 24 -14.42 10.59 -13.06
CA LEU A 24 -14.88 11.37 -14.22
C LEU A 24 -14.71 12.87 -14.02
N LEU A 25 -15.06 13.40 -12.84
CA LEU A 25 -14.86 14.82 -12.54
C LEU A 25 -13.36 15.17 -12.48
N LEU A 26 -12.55 14.29 -11.89
CA LEU A 26 -11.10 14.47 -11.85
C LEU A 26 -10.47 14.46 -13.24
N GLU A 27 -10.91 13.57 -14.13
CA GLU A 27 -10.46 13.54 -15.52
C GLU A 27 -10.83 14.83 -16.27
N CYS A 28 -12.03 15.37 -16.04
CA CYS A 28 -12.41 16.69 -16.58
C CYS A 28 -11.56 17.84 -16.02
N TYR A 29 -11.04 17.71 -14.79
CA TYR A 29 -10.16 18.71 -14.15
C TYR A 29 -8.73 18.63 -14.67
N MET A 30 -8.21 17.41 -14.86
CA MET A 30 -6.85 17.16 -15.33
C MET A 30 -6.71 17.37 -16.83
N ASN A 31 -7.76 17.03 -17.60
CA ASN A 31 -7.75 17.06 -19.06
C ASN A 31 -8.91 17.93 -19.60
N PRO A 32 -8.85 19.27 -19.50
CA PRO A 32 -9.90 20.14 -20.03
C PRO A 32 -10.07 19.93 -21.54
N GLY A 33 -11.31 19.65 -21.98
CA GLY A 33 -11.60 19.34 -23.38
C GLY A 33 -11.59 17.84 -23.70
N ILE A 34 -11.52 16.96 -22.70
CA ILE A 34 -11.58 15.51 -22.89
C ILE A 34 -12.89 15.05 -23.53
N SER A 35 -12.82 14.11 -24.47
CA SER A 35 -14.01 13.56 -25.12
C SER A 35 -14.75 12.56 -24.23
N THR A 36 -16.06 12.37 -24.46
CA THR A 36 -16.84 11.34 -23.75
C THR A 36 -16.26 9.93 -23.92
N LYS A 37 -15.67 9.65 -25.10
CA LYS A 37 -15.02 8.36 -25.40
C LYS A 37 -13.78 8.16 -24.55
N GLU A 38 -12.95 9.19 -24.40
CA GLU A 38 -11.75 9.13 -23.56
C GLU A 38 -12.10 9.06 -22.09
N LEU A 39 -13.12 9.80 -21.64
CA LEU A 39 -13.67 9.68 -20.28
C LEU A 39 -14.09 8.24 -19.97
N ALA A 40 -14.89 7.63 -20.84
CA ALA A 40 -15.34 6.24 -20.70
C ALA A 40 -14.16 5.26 -20.61
N ARG A 41 -13.14 5.46 -21.46
CA ARG A 41 -11.91 4.65 -21.45
C ARG A 41 -11.09 4.84 -20.16
N ALA A 42 -10.97 6.06 -19.67
CA ALA A 42 -10.18 6.37 -18.47
C ALA A 42 -10.76 5.71 -17.21
N VAL A 43 -12.09 5.70 -17.09
CA VAL A 43 -12.79 5.14 -15.92
C VAL A 43 -13.34 3.72 -16.14
N LEU A 44 -13.04 3.09 -17.27
CA LEU A 44 -13.40 1.70 -17.61
C LEU A 44 -14.91 1.40 -17.56
N ILE A 45 -15.75 2.32 -18.06
CA ILE A 45 -17.20 2.12 -18.16
C ILE A 45 -17.69 2.25 -19.60
N PRO A 46 -18.89 1.73 -19.93
CA PRO A 46 -19.48 1.93 -21.26
C PRO A 46 -19.71 3.42 -21.57
N ILE A 47 -19.52 3.79 -22.85
CA ILE A 47 -19.72 5.18 -23.32
C ILE A 47 -21.10 5.74 -22.95
N PRO A 48 -22.22 5.00 -23.06
CA PRO A 48 -23.53 5.51 -22.65
C PRO A 48 -23.61 5.86 -21.16
N VAL A 49 -22.96 5.09 -20.30
CA VAL A 49 -22.90 5.32 -18.86
C VAL A 49 -22.06 6.57 -18.57
N ALA A 50 -20.89 6.70 -19.18
CA ALA A 50 -20.06 7.90 -19.07
C ALA A 50 -20.82 9.16 -19.54
N ALA A 51 -21.58 9.06 -20.64
CA ALA A 51 -22.41 10.14 -21.14
C ALA A 51 -23.54 10.50 -20.16
N ALA A 52 -24.16 9.53 -19.50
CA ALA A 52 -25.17 9.75 -18.47
C ALA A 52 -24.58 10.49 -17.26
N VAL A 53 -23.48 10.00 -16.68
CA VAL A 53 -22.80 10.64 -15.55
C VAL A 53 -22.35 12.05 -15.91
N LYS A 54 -21.77 12.24 -17.10
CA LYS A 54 -21.38 13.56 -17.60
C LYS A 54 -22.56 14.53 -17.63
N ARG A 55 -23.72 14.11 -18.17
CA ARG A 55 -24.93 14.96 -18.18
C ARG A 55 -25.38 15.36 -16.79
N GLU A 56 -25.33 14.45 -15.82
CA GLU A 56 -25.70 14.77 -14.43
C GLU A 56 -24.70 15.73 -13.77
N LEU A 57 -23.40 15.58 -14.03
CA LEU A 57 -22.39 16.55 -13.58
C LEU A 57 -22.55 17.93 -14.23
N ILE A 58 -23.02 18.00 -15.49
CA ILE A 58 -23.37 19.26 -16.16
C ILE A 58 -24.55 19.92 -15.45
N LYS A 59 -25.64 19.17 -15.23
CA LYS A 59 -26.83 19.66 -14.52
C LYS A 59 -26.50 20.14 -13.11
N ALA A 60 -25.61 19.44 -12.41
CA ALA A 60 -25.15 19.82 -11.08
C ALA A 60 -24.26 21.09 -11.09
N GLY A 61 -23.77 21.52 -12.26
CA GLY A 61 -22.92 22.69 -12.44
C GLY A 61 -21.43 22.45 -12.17
N ALA A 62 -20.99 21.19 -12.13
CA ALA A 62 -19.59 20.82 -11.90
C ALA A 62 -18.75 20.91 -13.19
N ILE A 63 -19.35 20.53 -14.33
CA ILE A 63 -18.69 20.51 -15.63
C ILE A 63 -19.55 21.20 -16.69
N GLU A 64 -18.93 21.56 -17.80
CA GLU A 64 -19.60 22.14 -18.97
C GLU A 64 -19.14 21.44 -20.26
N GLN A 65 -19.98 21.52 -21.30
CA GLN A 65 -19.70 20.98 -22.62
C GLN A 65 -19.32 22.12 -23.57
N ASP A 66 -18.12 22.04 -24.14
CA ASP A 66 -17.61 22.92 -25.19
C ASP A 66 -16.92 22.03 -26.26
N LYS A 67 -15.70 22.37 -26.74
CA LYS A 67 -14.76 21.52 -27.48
C LYS A 67 -14.25 20.38 -26.59
N GLY A 68 -15.17 19.52 -26.12
CA GLY A 68 -14.96 18.51 -25.08
C GLY A 68 -15.50 18.91 -23.70
N ALA A 69 -15.40 18.00 -22.74
CA ALA A 69 -15.84 18.20 -21.36
C ALA A 69 -14.75 18.87 -20.52
N ARG A 70 -15.12 19.82 -19.67
CA ARG A 70 -14.21 20.50 -18.73
C ARG A 70 -14.92 20.91 -17.46
N CYS A 71 -14.20 21.12 -16.37
CA CYS A 71 -14.78 21.68 -15.15
C CYS A 71 -15.22 23.13 -15.36
N THR A 72 -16.37 23.51 -14.79
CA THR A 72 -16.74 24.92 -14.59
C THR A 72 -15.81 25.55 -13.54
N MET A 73 -15.88 26.87 -13.35
CA MET A 73 -15.19 27.53 -12.24
C MET A 73 -15.55 26.90 -10.88
N ARG A 74 -16.85 26.62 -10.65
CA ARG A 74 -17.34 26.03 -9.40
C ARG A 74 -16.83 24.60 -9.21
N GLY A 75 -16.83 23.78 -10.27
CA GLY A 75 -16.28 22.42 -10.22
C GLY A 75 -14.77 22.42 -9.99
N ARG A 76 -14.05 23.34 -10.63
CA ARG A 76 -12.60 23.51 -10.44
C ARG A 76 -12.26 23.84 -8.99
N VAL A 77 -12.91 24.87 -8.43
CA VAL A 77 -12.70 25.27 -7.03
C VAL A 77 -13.05 24.12 -6.08
N TRP A 78 -14.09 23.35 -6.38
CA TRP A 78 -14.44 22.18 -5.58
C TRP A 78 -13.33 21.11 -5.55
N VAL A 79 -12.81 20.71 -6.72
CA VAL A 79 -11.72 19.73 -6.81
C VAL A 79 -10.46 20.26 -6.10
N GLU A 80 -10.15 21.54 -6.27
CA GLU A 80 -8.99 22.18 -5.64
C GLU A 80 -9.11 22.24 -4.11
N GLU A 81 -10.25 22.69 -3.57
CA GLU A 81 -10.43 22.93 -2.13
C GLU A 81 -10.89 21.71 -1.35
N GLN A 82 -11.85 20.94 -1.88
CA GLN A 82 -12.44 19.82 -1.16
C GLN A 82 -11.61 18.55 -1.32
N TRP A 83 -10.99 18.34 -2.48
CA TRP A 83 -10.15 17.17 -2.75
C TRP A 83 -8.65 17.48 -2.66
N GLY A 84 -8.26 18.73 -2.42
CA GLY A 84 -6.88 19.10 -2.14
C GLY A 84 -5.97 19.09 -3.37
N TYR A 85 -6.53 19.33 -4.56
CA TYR A 85 -5.77 19.46 -5.81
C TYR A 85 -5.22 20.87 -6.05
N ARG A 86 -5.52 21.86 -5.19
CA ARG A 86 -4.97 23.21 -5.34
C ARG A 86 -3.44 23.17 -5.34
N GLY A 87 -2.83 23.78 -6.37
CA GLY A 87 -1.37 23.88 -6.49
C GLY A 87 -0.67 22.63 -7.03
N ILE A 88 -1.41 21.60 -7.43
CA ILE A 88 -0.82 20.40 -8.04
C ILE A 88 -0.13 20.74 -9.37
N ASN A 89 1.05 20.17 -9.58
CA ASN A 89 1.71 20.20 -10.88
C ASN A 89 0.99 19.24 -11.85
N LYS A 90 0.01 19.78 -12.59
CA LYS A 90 -0.82 18.98 -13.53
C LYS A 90 0.00 18.29 -14.62
N LYS A 91 1.03 18.96 -15.14
CA LYS A 91 1.90 18.39 -16.18
C LYS A 91 2.61 17.14 -15.64
N LEU A 92 3.26 17.28 -14.49
CA LEU A 92 3.93 16.15 -13.85
C LEU A 92 2.95 15.04 -13.50
N TYR A 93 1.77 15.37 -12.94
CA TYR A 93 0.73 14.39 -12.66
C TYR A 93 0.38 13.56 -13.91
N GLN A 94 0.13 14.22 -15.05
CA GLN A 94 -0.20 13.54 -16.31
C GLN A 94 0.97 12.67 -16.82
N GLU A 95 2.20 13.18 -16.76
CA GLU A 95 3.41 12.44 -17.14
C GLU A 95 3.57 11.17 -16.29
N LEU A 96 3.37 11.26 -14.97
CA LEU A 96 3.45 10.11 -14.06
C LEU A 96 2.30 9.11 -14.22
N MET A 97 1.09 9.58 -14.57
CA MET A 97 -0.03 8.68 -14.89
C MET A 97 0.24 7.88 -16.17
N ALA A 98 0.87 8.51 -17.17
CA ALA A 98 1.23 7.89 -18.44
C ALA A 98 2.48 7.00 -18.37
N CYS A 99 3.49 7.37 -17.59
CA CYS A 99 4.77 6.69 -17.52
C CYS A 99 4.71 5.40 -16.67
N GLY A 100 5.17 4.28 -17.24
CA GLY A 100 5.16 2.96 -16.59
C GLY A 100 6.23 2.75 -15.52
N ASP A 101 7.30 3.55 -15.52
CA ASP A 101 8.54 3.24 -14.82
C ASP A 101 9.12 4.43 -14.05
N LEU A 102 10.24 4.21 -13.37
CA LEU A 102 10.94 5.19 -12.55
C LEU A 102 11.91 6.07 -13.36
N SER A 103 11.82 6.11 -14.70
CA SER A 103 12.76 6.85 -15.56
C SER A 103 12.54 8.37 -15.56
N HIS A 104 11.39 8.83 -15.07
CA HIS A 104 11.09 10.26 -15.02
C HIS A 104 12.11 11.02 -14.13
N PRO A 105 12.66 12.16 -14.57
CA PRO A 105 13.70 12.88 -13.83
C PRO A 105 13.31 13.23 -12.38
N GLU A 106 12.07 13.68 -12.16
CA GLU A 106 11.55 13.96 -10.81
C GLU A 106 11.50 12.70 -9.92
N LEU A 107 11.19 11.54 -10.50
CA LEU A 107 11.19 10.27 -9.75
C LEU A 107 12.60 9.79 -9.46
N TYR A 108 13.55 10.04 -10.36
CA TYR A 108 14.95 9.75 -10.12
C TYR A 108 15.50 10.57 -8.94
N ASN A 109 15.23 11.88 -8.91
CA ASN A 109 15.63 12.76 -7.81
C ASN A 109 14.99 12.32 -6.49
N LEU A 110 13.70 12.00 -6.52
CA LEU A 110 12.98 11.46 -5.37
C LEU A 110 13.59 10.13 -4.89
N LEU A 111 13.96 9.23 -5.82
CA LEU A 111 14.57 7.96 -5.50
C LEU A 111 15.94 8.13 -4.81
N VAL A 112 16.73 9.14 -5.20
CA VAL A 112 18.00 9.47 -4.52
C VAL A 112 17.75 9.88 -3.06
N VAL A 113 16.76 10.75 -2.83
CA VAL A 113 16.35 11.16 -1.48
C VAL A 113 15.86 9.95 -0.67
N LEU A 114 15.01 9.12 -1.27
CA LEU A 114 14.45 7.93 -0.63
C LEU A 114 15.54 6.91 -0.28
N LYS A 115 16.54 6.71 -1.14
CA LYS A 115 17.72 5.87 -0.86
C LYS A 115 18.46 6.35 0.39
N GLY A 116 18.69 7.67 0.49
CA GLY A 116 19.33 8.27 1.67
C GLY A 116 18.51 8.10 2.95
N ILE A 117 17.19 8.04 2.87
CA ILE A 117 16.33 7.73 4.03
C ILE A 117 16.37 6.22 4.33
N MET A 118 16.20 5.36 3.33
CA MET A 118 16.04 3.92 3.55
C MET A 118 17.32 3.23 4.04
N ILE A 119 18.51 3.79 3.80
CA ILE A 119 19.77 3.24 4.34
C ILE A 119 19.85 3.33 5.87
N HIS A 120 19.16 4.30 6.48
CA HIS A 120 19.14 4.51 7.93
C HIS A 120 17.95 3.85 8.63
N ARG A 121 17.09 3.12 7.90
CA ARG A 121 15.94 2.44 8.51
C ARG A 121 16.40 1.36 9.51
N PRO A 122 15.57 1.04 10.52
CA PRO A 122 15.87 -0.02 11.47
C PRO A 122 16.22 -1.36 10.81
N MET A 123 17.02 -2.16 11.52
CA MET A 123 17.32 -3.53 11.09
C MET A 123 16.07 -4.41 11.21
N VAL A 124 15.80 -5.21 10.17
CA VAL A 124 14.65 -6.11 10.14
C VAL A 124 14.71 -7.14 11.26
N ASP A 125 13.54 -7.40 11.85
CA ASP A 125 13.30 -8.51 12.76
C ASP A 125 12.58 -9.64 12.00
N VAL A 126 13.36 -10.62 11.55
CA VAL A 126 12.86 -11.78 10.82
C VAL A 126 11.90 -12.67 11.63
N ARG A 127 11.78 -12.46 12.95
CA ARG A 127 10.83 -13.21 13.80
C ARG A 127 9.39 -12.79 13.54
N ILE A 128 9.19 -11.55 13.11
CA ILE A 128 7.90 -10.98 12.74
C ILE A 128 7.75 -10.86 11.21
N ASP A 129 8.48 -11.69 10.46
CA ASP A 129 8.49 -11.76 8.99
C ASP A 129 8.90 -10.46 8.27
N GLN A 130 9.55 -9.50 8.96
CA GLN A 130 10.04 -8.28 8.31
C GLN A 130 11.10 -8.56 7.24
N SER A 131 11.06 -7.77 6.16
CA SER A 131 12.02 -7.88 5.06
C SER A 131 12.27 -6.51 4.42
N LYS A 132 13.46 -6.32 3.87
CA LYS A 132 13.88 -5.02 3.36
C LYS A 132 13.45 -4.85 1.90
N CYS A 133 12.32 -4.22 1.56
CA CYS A 133 12.09 -3.89 0.14
C CYS A 133 13.12 -2.87 -0.37
N THR A 134 13.36 -2.84 -1.68
CA THR A 134 14.19 -1.82 -2.31
C THR A 134 13.49 -0.45 -2.31
N PRO A 135 14.24 0.68 -2.35
CA PRO A 135 13.66 2.01 -2.54
C PRO A 135 12.81 2.14 -3.79
N GLU A 136 13.21 1.48 -4.88
CA GLU A 136 12.45 1.40 -6.12
C GLU A 136 11.08 0.74 -5.91
N THR A 137 11.02 -0.32 -5.09
CA THR A 137 9.76 -0.99 -4.75
C THR A 137 8.84 -0.07 -3.96
N SER A 138 9.36 0.57 -2.90
CA SER A 138 8.58 1.48 -2.07
C SER A 138 8.00 2.65 -2.90
N LEU A 139 8.82 3.23 -3.80
CA LEU A 139 8.37 4.28 -4.71
C LEU A 139 7.35 3.79 -5.76
N ARG A 140 7.53 2.58 -6.31
CA ARG A 140 6.53 1.97 -7.21
C ARG A 140 5.17 1.78 -6.53
N ARG A 141 5.15 1.40 -5.24
CA ARG A 141 3.92 1.30 -4.44
C ARG A 141 3.24 2.66 -4.28
N ALA A 142 4.01 3.72 -4.02
CA ALA A 142 3.48 5.10 -3.98
C ALA A 142 2.90 5.55 -5.35
N LEU A 143 3.59 5.25 -6.45
CA LEU A 143 3.07 5.51 -7.80
C LEU A 143 1.82 4.70 -8.11
N LEU A 144 1.71 3.48 -7.57
CA LEU A 144 0.48 2.70 -7.71
C LEU A 144 -0.70 3.37 -6.99
N CYS A 145 -0.45 4.00 -5.83
CA CYS A 145 -1.45 4.82 -5.13
C CYS A 145 -1.93 6.00 -5.99
N LEU A 146 -1.01 6.67 -6.69
CA LEU A 146 -1.33 7.74 -7.65
C LEU A 146 -2.20 7.20 -8.80
N ARG A 147 -1.79 6.08 -9.41
CA ARG A 147 -2.46 5.46 -10.56
C ARG A 147 -3.86 4.94 -10.26
N GLN A 148 -4.10 4.49 -9.03
CA GLN A 148 -5.45 4.15 -8.56
C GLN A 148 -6.26 5.38 -8.10
N GLN A 149 -5.73 6.60 -8.31
CA GLN A 149 -6.36 7.86 -7.89
C GLN A 149 -6.69 7.89 -6.40
N THR A 150 -5.82 7.27 -5.59
CA THR A 150 -5.96 7.18 -4.14
C THR A 150 -4.88 7.95 -3.37
N LEU A 151 -4.06 8.76 -4.04
CA LEU A 151 -2.98 9.51 -3.42
C LEU A 151 -3.44 10.87 -2.86
N VAL A 152 -4.07 11.70 -3.70
CA VAL A 152 -4.37 13.11 -3.39
C VAL A 152 -5.72 13.25 -2.70
N GLY A 153 -5.72 13.92 -1.55
CA GLY A 153 -6.92 14.19 -0.75
C GLY A 153 -7.51 12.97 -0.05
N LYS A 154 -6.75 11.89 0.09
CA LYS A 154 -7.25 10.61 0.62
C LYS A 154 -6.76 10.31 2.02
N GLN A 155 -7.49 9.46 2.71
CA GLN A 155 -7.06 8.85 3.97
C GLN A 155 -6.44 7.49 3.66
N ILE A 156 -5.12 7.37 3.78
CA ILE A 156 -4.35 6.18 3.40
C ILE A 156 -3.85 5.48 4.66
N LEU A 157 -4.01 4.16 4.72
CA LEU A 157 -3.51 3.34 5.81
C LEU A 157 -2.36 2.43 5.36
N CYS A 158 -1.29 2.34 6.13
CA CYS A 158 -0.27 1.30 6.03
C CYS A 158 -0.44 0.36 7.23
N VAL A 159 -0.80 -0.89 6.95
CA VAL A 159 -0.94 -1.97 7.93
C VAL A 159 0.35 -2.78 7.92
N GLY A 160 1.27 -2.40 8.82
CA GLY A 160 2.71 -2.68 8.72
C GLY A 160 3.40 -1.72 7.73
N ASP A 161 4.60 -1.24 8.06
CA ASP A 161 5.36 -0.33 7.18
C ASP A 161 6.90 -0.39 7.32
N ASP A 162 7.48 -1.58 7.50
CA ASP A 162 8.95 -1.79 7.47
C ASP A 162 9.60 -1.42 6.12
N ASP A 163 8.77 -1.36 5.07
CA ASP A 163 9.11 -0.94 3.71
C ASP A 163 9.05 0.58 3.47
N LEU A 164 8.67 1.37 4.49
CA LEU A 164 8.56 2.83 4.45
C LEU A 164 7.70 3.35 3.27
N VAL A 165 6.63 2.64 2.94
CA VAL A 165 5.69 3.03 1.88
C VAL A 165 5.01 4.36 2.26
N SER A 166 4.74 4.59 3.55
CA SER A 166 4.18 5.86 4.04
C SER A 166 5.07 7.07 3.70
N ILE A 167 6.38 6.91 3.83
CA ILE A 167 7.39 7.91 3.47
C ILE A 167 7.37 8.14 1.95
N SER A 168 7.41 7.08 1.15
CA SER A 168 7.37 7.17 -0.32
C SER A 168 6.12 7.88 -0.83
N ILE A 169 4.96 7.57 -0.27
CA ILE A 169 3.67 8.22 -0.57
C ILE A 169 3.75 9.72 -0.29
N SER A 170 4.27 10.08 0.88
CA SER A 170 4.32 11.46 1.35
C SER A 170 5.34 12.32 0.59
N LEU A 171 6.49 11.74 0.22
CA LEU A 171 7.47 12.43 -0.60
C LEU A 171 6.99 12.61 -2.05
N LEU A 172 6.28 11.62 -2.60
CA LEU A 172 5.65 11.76 -3.92
C LEU A 172 4.60 12.90 -3.92
N LEU A 173 3.85 13.05 -2.83
CA LEU A 173 2.96 14.21 -2.66
C LEU A 173 3.74 15.52 -2.66
N GLN A 174 4.86 15.64 -1.96
CA GLN A 174 5.67 16.87 -2.00
C GLN A 174 6.15 17.21 -3.41
N VAL A 175 6.59 16.20 -4.16
CA VAL A 175 7.01 16.37 -5.57
C VAL A 175 5.86 16.85 -6.46
N LEU A 176 4.64 16.34 -6.25
CA LEU A 176 3.45 16.76 -7.00
C LEU A 176 2.96 18.17 -6.61
N PHE A 177 3.33 18.67 -5.44
CA PHE A 177 2.95 19.99 -4.91
C PHE A 177 4.20 20.81 -4.57
N PRO A 178 4.98 21.26 -5.57
CA PRO A 178 6.31 21.84 -5.36
C PRO A 178 6.30 23.14 -4.54
N ASN A 179 5.18 23.86 -4.52
CA ASN A 179 5.01 25.08 -3.73
C ASN A 179 4.35 24.82 -2.36
N GLY A 180 4.24 23.54 -1.96
CA GLY A 180 3.50 23.13 -0.76
C GLY A 180 1.98 23.31 -0.89
N GLY A 181 1.30 23.46 0.24
CA GLY A 181 -0.14 23.75 0.32
C GLY A 181 -1.07 22.54 0.30
N HIS A 182 -0.54 21.33 0.06
CA HIS A 182 -1.34 20.11 0.19
C HIS A 182 -1.60 19.78 1.66
N SER A 183 -2.87 19.70 2.05
CA SER A 183 -3.29 19.52 3.46
C SER A 183 -4.40 18.49 3.65
N LYS A 184 -4.79 17.78 2.58
CA LYS A 184 -5.98 16.90 2.60
C LYS A 184 -5.65 15.42 2.71
N THR A 185 -4.50 14.99 2.20
CA THR A 185 -4.05 13.60 2.39
C THR A 185 -3.51 13.42 3.80
N ILE A 186 -3.93 12.34 4.43
CA ILE A 186 -3.36 11.85 5.68
C ILE A 186 -2.92 10.40 5.45
N VAL A 187 -1.71 10.08 5.88
CA VAL A 187 -1.17 8.72 5.88
C VAL A 187 -1.07 8.25 7.32
N GLN A 188 -1.69 7.13 7.65
CA GLN A 188 -1.57 6.52 8.97
C GLN A 188 -0.80 5.21 8.86
N VAL A 189 0.09 4.98 9.81
CA VAL A 189 0.88 3.75 9.91
C VAL A 189 0.49 3.05 11.21
N ILE A 190 0.11 1.78 11.11
CA ILE A 190 -0.13 0.92 12.26
C ILE A 190 0.91 -0.19 12.21
N ASP A 191 1.75 -0.28 13.24
CA ASP A 191 2.79 -1.30 13.35
C ASP A 191 3.00 -1.69 14.83
N MET A 192 3.52 -2.88 15.07
CA MET A 192 3.91 -3.33 16.41
C MET A 192 5.37 -2.95 16.71
N ASP A 193 6.19 -2.68 15.68
CA ASP A 193 7.59 -2.38 15.86
C ASP A 193 7.82 -0.88 16.10
N GLU A 194 7.94 -0.49 17.37
CA GLU A 194 8.22 0.89 17.79
C GLU A 194 9.48 1.47 17.13
N ARG A 195 10.46 0.65 16.74
CA ARG A 195 11.68 1.14 16.08
C ARG A 195 11.36 1.74 14.71
N PHE A 196 10.50 1.09 13.94
CA PHE A 196 10.05 1.60 12.64
C PHE A 196 9.09 2.77 12.82
N LEU A 197 8.18 2.72 13.78
CA LEU A 197 7.28 3.84 14.05
C LEU A 197 8.01 5.11 14.46
N GLN A 198 9.01 5.00 15.33
CA GLN A 198 9.84 6.14 15.73
C GLN A 198 10.63 6.67 14.54
N TYR A 199 11.23 5.78 13.74
CA TYR A 199 11.96 6.19 12.54
C TYR A 199 11.09 6.93 11.54
N ILE A 200 9.90 6.39 11.23
CA ILE A 200 8.92 7.03 10.35
C ILE A 200 8.48 8.38 10.92
N HIS A 201 8.21 8.44 12.23
CA HIS A 201 7.83 9.67 12.91
C HIS A 201 8.90 10.76 12.79
N ASP A 202 10.17 10.42 13.05
CA ASP A 202 11.29 11.37 13.00
C ASP A 202 11.48 11.92 11.58
N VAL A 203 11.44 11.03 10.57
CA VAL A 203 11.51 11.46 9.15
C VAL A 203 10.31 12.33 8.78
N ALA A 204 9.11 11.98 9.26
CA ALA A 204 7.90 12.74 9.01
C ALA A 204 7.96 14.14 9.63
N GLN A 205 8.44 14.28 10.87
CA GLN A 205 8.64 15.57 11.53
C GLN A 205 9.68 16.41 10.78
N LEU A 206 10.86 15.85 10.50
CA LEU A 206 11.96 16.53 9.83
C LEU A 206 11.53 17.09 8.46
N ARG A 207 10.72 16.32 7.72
CA ARG A 207 10.29 16.66 6.36
C ARG A 207 8.87 17.21 6.27
N GLN A 208 8.19 17.41 7.40
CA GLN A 208 6.79 17.87 7.48
C GLN A 208 5.84 17.02 6.63
N LEU A 209 5.97 15.69 6.73
CA LEU A 209 5.13 14.73 6.02
C LEU A 209 3.80 14.51 6.76
N PRO A 210 2.67 14.31 6.06
CA PRO A 210 1.36 14.11 6.67
C PRO A 210 1.17 12.68 7.20
N ILE A 211 2.13 12.19 7.99
CA ILE A 211 2.16 10.82 8.52
C ILE A 211 1.85 10.82 10.01
N GLN A 212 0.98 9.89 10.43
CA GLN A 212 0.67 9.63 11.82
C GLN A 212 0.95 8.16 12.13
N CYS A 213 1.72 7.91 13.19
CA CYS A 213 2.12 6.58 13.62
C CYS A 213 1.25 6.12 14.80
N ILE A 214 0.84 4.85 14.77
CA ILE A 214 0.06 4.20 15.83
C ILE A 214 0.76 2.89 16.18
N HIS A 215 1.19 2.78 17.42
CA HIS A 215 1.73 1.53 17.95
C HIS A 215 0.59 0.58 18.33
N GLN A 216 0.55 -0.58 17.68
CA GLN A 216 -0.44 -1.61 17.95
C GLN A 216 -0.01 -2.98 17.43
N ASP A 217 -0.26 -4.00 18.25
CA ASP A 217 -0.27 -5.39 17.78
C ASP A 217 -1.57 -5.68 16.99
N LEU A 218 -1.41 -6.06 15.72
CA LEU A 218 -2.51 -6.40 14.83
C LEU A 218 -3.20 -7.73 15.18
N ARG A 219 -2.66 -8.51 16.12
CA ARG A 219 -3.41 -9.59 16.77
C ARG A 219 -4.66 -9.06 17.44
N GLU A 220 -4.58 -7.88 18.06
CA GLU A 220 -5.74 -7.23 18.66
C GLU A 220 -6.59 -6.50 17.62
N PRO A 221 -7.92 -6.35 17.84
CA PRO A 221 -8.79 -5.55 16.98
C PRO A 221 -8.30 -4.10 16.87
N LEU A 222 -8.56 -3.46 15.72
CA LEU A 222 -8.27 -2.03 15.59
C LEU A 222 -9.13 -1.21 16.57
N PRO A 223 -8.58 -0.12 17.13
CA PRO A 223 -9.32 0.85 17.90
C PRO A 223 -10.53 1.35 17.12
N ALA A 224 -11.68 1.47 17.79
CA ALA A 224 -12.94 1.88 17.15
C ALA A 224 -12.83 3.22 16.40
N HIS A 225 -11.96 4.12 16.87
CA HIS A 225 -11.72 5.40 16.20
C HIS A 225 -11.00 5.27 14.85
N LEU A 226 -10.49 4.11 14.44
CA LEU A 226 -9.89 3.88 13.12
C LEU A 226 -10.86 3.24 12.12
N HIS A 227 -12.00 2.74 12.60
CA HIS A 227 -12.97 2.05 11.76
C HIS A 227 -13.65 2.98 10.76
N GLY A 228 -13.82 2.52 9.52
CA GLY A 228 -14.61 3.23 8.53
C GLY A 228 -14.03 4.56 8.05
N LYS A 229 -12.73 4.81 8.21
CA LYS A 229 -12.11 6.13 7.93
C LYS A 229 -11.33 6.20 6.63
N PHE A 230 -10.74 5.10 6.19
CA PHE A 230 -9.75 5.09 5.13
C PHE A 230 -10.33 4.84 3.74
N ASP A 231 -9.67 5.38 2.73
CA ASP A 231 -10.00 5.25 1.31
C ASP A 231 -9.23 4.11 0.64
N CYS A 232 -8.06 3.75 1.17
CA CYS A 232 -7.28 2.60 0.73
C CYS A 232 -6.32 2.14 1.84
N PHE A 233 -5.74 0.96 1.68
CA PHE A 233 -4.63 0.54 2.53
C PHE A 233 -3.58 -0.28 1.79
N PHE A 234 -2.35 -0.23 2.30
CA PHE A 234 -1.22 -1.08 1.93
C PHE A 234 -0.93 -2.08 3.04
N THR A 235 -0.53 -3.29 2.65
CA THR A 235 0.03 -4.27 3.57
C THR A 235 0.97 -5.24 2.85
N ASP A 236 2.06 -5.60 3.51
CA ASP A 236 2.96 -6.71 3.14
C ASP A 236 2.98 -7.69 4.32
N PRO A 237 1.93 -8.51 4.47
CA PRO A 237 1.70 -9.27 5.67
C PRO A 237 2.61 -10.51 5.72
N PRO A 238 2.67 -11.19 6.87
CA PRO A 238 3.33 -12.48 6.99
C PRO A 238 2.86 -13.48 5.91
N TYR A 239 3.78 -14.27 5.34
CA TYR A 239 3.54 -15.09 4.15
C TYR A 239 2.81 -16.42 4.40
N THR A 240 1.99 -16.45 5.46
CA THR A 240 1.04 -17.51 5.83
C THR A 240 -0.37 -17.08 5.41
N LEU A 241 -1.30 -18.03 5.25
CA LEU A 241 -2.70 -17.68 4.93
C LEU A 241 -3.35 -16.93 6.10
N GLN A 242 -3.06 -17.36 7.33
CA GLN A 242 -3.56 -16.76 8.55
C GLN A 242 -3.09 -15.32 8.73
N GLY A 243 -1.78 -15.07 8.56
CA GLY A 243 -1.20 -13.73 8.65
C GLY A 243 -1.77 -12.79 7.58
N MET A 244 -1.90 -13.28 6.34
CA MET A 244 -2.56 -12.53 5.27
C MET A 244 -4.02 -12.19 5.62
N SER A 245 -4.84 -13.18 5.97
CA SER A 245 -6.26 -12.97 6.31
C SER A 245 -6.42 -12.00 7.48
N LEU A 246 -5.56 -12.10 8.50
CA LEU A 246 -5.57 -11.19 9.65
C LEU A 246 -5.30 -9.74 9.23
N PHE A 247 -4.19 -9.49 8.55
CA PHE A 247 -3.78 -8.13 8.16
C PHE A 247 -4.77 -7.50 7.17
N VAL A 248 -5.26 -8.29 6.20
CA VAL A 248 -6.30 -7.83 5.27
C VAL A 248 -7.61 -7.54 6.02
N SER A 249 -7.99 -8.35 7.01
CA SER A 249 -9.18 -8.10 7.85
C SER A 249 -9.05 -6.83 8.69
N ARG A 250 -7.86 -6.53 9.23
CA ARG A 250 -7.60 -5.26 9.94
C ARG A 250 -7.76 -4.07 8.99
N GLY A 251 -7.13 -4.13 7.82
CA GLY A 251 -7.31 -3.11 6.78
C GLY A 251 -8.76 -2.91 6.36
N ILE A 252 -9.51 -4.00 6.11
CA ILE A 252 -10.94 -3.96 5.77
C ILE A 252 -11.78 -3.29 6.88
N SER A 253 -11.45 -3.54 8.16
CA SER A 253 -12.15 -2.91 9.29
C SER A 253 -11.95 -1.39 9.32
N ALA A 254 -10.79 -0.92 8.87
CA ALA A 254 -10.44 0.49 8.80
C ALA A 254 -11.05 1.20 7.58
N LEU A 255 -11.28 0.51 6.47
CA LEU A 255 -11.85 1.09 5.26
C LEU A 255 -13.28 1.62 5.46
N ARG A 256 -13.57 2.76 4.83
CA ARG A 256 -14.94 3.27 4.66
C ARG A 256 -15.81 2.18 4.04
N LYS A 257 -17.08 2.11 4.48
CA LYS A 257 -18.08 1.20 3.90
C LYS A 257 -18.53 1.71 2.52
N ARG A 258 -17.69 1.51 1.53
CA ARG A 258 -17.86 1.95 0.14
C ARG A 258 -17.32 0.90 -0.80
N LYS A 259 -18.03 0.67 -1.92
CA LYS A 259 -17.57 -0.23 -2.99
C LYS A 259 -16.46 0.40 -3.83
N GLY A 260 -15.55 -0.43 -4.32
CA GLY A 260 -14.47 -0.04 -5.23
C GLY A 260 -13.25 0.59 -4.56
N LEU A 261 -13.13 0.58 -3.23
CA LEU A 261 -11.93 1.05 -2.54
C LEU A 261 -10.78 0.05 -2.76
N PRO A 262 -9.58 0.51 -3.14
CA PRO A 262 -8.47 -0.39 -3.42
C PRO A 262 -7.76 -0.85 -2.14
N ILE A 263 -7.28 -2.09 -2.22
CA ILE A 263 -6.45 -2.75 -1.23
C ILE A 263 -5.18 -3.18 -1.95
N PHE A 264 -4.03 -2.77 -1.44
CA PHE A 264 -2.72 -3.08 -2.03
C PHE A 264 -2.03 -4.15 -1.17
N LEU A 265 -2.06 -5.39 -1.66
CA LEU A 265 -1.51 -6.54 -0.97
C LEU A 265 -0.21 -6.99 -1.66
N SER A 266 0.92 -6.81 -0.98
CA SER A 266 2.17 -7.46 -1.36
C SER A 266 2.19 -8.88 -0.84
N PHE A 267 2.56 -9.85 -1.69
CA PHE A 267 2.62 -11.24 -1.25
C PHE A 267 3.61 -12.05 -2.09
N ALA A 268 4.25 -13.05 -1.49
CA ALA A 268 5.14 -13.97 -2.21
C ALA A 268 4.41 -14.76 -3.33
N HIS A 269 5.15 -15.15 -4.36
CA HIS A 269 4.67 -16.16 -5.32
C HIS A 269 4.57 -17.53 -4.64
N LYS A 270 3.45 -18.22 -4.81
CA LYS A 270 3.17 -19.54 -4.21
C LYS A 270 2.66 -20.53 -5.26
N SER A 271 2.51 -21.79 -4.86
CA SER A 271 1.96 -22.83 -5.74
C SER A 271 0.52 -22.49 -6.19
N PRO A 272 0.05 -23.02 -7.34
CA PRO A 272 -1.32 -22.85 -7.79
C PRO A 272 -2.37 -23.18 -6.72
N ASP A 273 -2.20 -24.27 -5.97
CA ASP A 273 -3.14 -24.66 -4.89
C ASP A 273 -3.19 -23.65 -3.74
N PHE A 274 -2.04 -23.08 -3.40
CA PHE A 274 -1.99 -22.01 -2.40
C PHE A 274 -2.68 -20.75 -2.92
N MET A 275 -2.42 -20.38 -4.19
CA MET A 275 -3.04 -19.22 -4.83
C MET A 275 -4.57 -19.40 -4.94
N PHE A 276 -5.04 -20.61 -5.23
CA PHE A 276 -6.47 -20.95 -5.21
C PHE A 276 -7.06 -20.77 -3.81
N THR A 277 -6.38 -21.27 -2.78
CA THR A 277 -6.82 -21.11 -1.39
C THR A 277 -6.87 -19.63 -0.99
N MET A 278 -5.85 -18.86 -1.34
CA MET A 278 -5.79 -17.41 -1.13
C MET A 278 -6.97 -16.68 -1.80
N GLN A 279 -7.29 -17.04 -3.05
CA GLN A 279 -8.46 -16.47 -3.75
C GLN A 279 -9.78 -16.82 -3.06
N ARG A 280 -9.90 -18.01 -2.46
CA ARG A 280 -11.09 -18.37 -1.66
C ARG A 280 -11.23 -17.47 -0.43
N GLU A 281 -10.14 -17.11 0.23
CA GLU A 281 -10.19 -16.16 1.36
C GLU A 281 -10.63 -14.76 0.91
N PHE A 282 -10.17 -14.29 -0.26
CA PHE A 282 -10.67 -13.03 -0.84
C PHE A 282 -12.18 -13.07 -1.09
N ILE A 283 -12.69 -14.17 -1.65
CA ILE A 283 -14.13 -14.36 -1.88
C ILE A 283 -14.91 -14.36 -0.56
N ARG A 284 -14.41 -15.04 0.48
CA ARG A 284 -15.02 -15.06 1.82
C ARG A 284 -15.10 -13.67 2.44
N MET A 285 -14.05 -12.86 2.30
CA MET A 285 -14.04 -11.46 2.73
C MET A 285 -14.88 -10.53 1.83
N GLY A 286 -15.48 -11.05 0.76
CA GLY A 286 -16.28 -10.26 -0.17
C GLY A 286 -15.48 -9.20 -0.93
N ILE A 287 -14.21 -9.47 -1.25
CA ILE A 287 -13.34 -8.60 -2.04
C ILE A 287 -12.99 -9.26 -3.38
N THR A 288 -12.75 -8.44 -4.41
CA THR A 288 -12.43 -8.93 -5.76
C THR A 288 -10.99 -8.58 -6.14
N THR A 289 -10.36 -9.43 -6.95
CA THR A 289 -9.03 -9.15 -7.52
C THR A 289 -9.15 -8.32 -8.78
N SER A 290 -8.69 -7.07 -8.73
CA SER A 290 -8.67 -6.16 -9.87
C SER A 290 -7.44 -6.36 -10.77
N ALA A 291 -6.28 -6.68 -10.19
CA ALA A 291 -5.06 -6.94 -10.93
C ALA A 291 -4.06 -7.72 -10.08
N THR A 292 -3.22 -8.52 -10.74
CA THR A 292 -2.04 -9.15 -10.14
C THR A 292 -0.82 -8.75 -10.95
N LEU A 293 0.12 -8.07 -10.30
CA LEU A 293 1.35 -7.56 -10.89
C LEU A 293 2.51 -8.47 -10.46
N PRO A 294 2.94 -9.43 -11.29
CA PRO A 294 4.01 -10.35 -10.92
C PRO A 294 5.36 -9.64 -10.86
N ARG A 295 6.20 -10.05 -9.90
CA ARG A 295 7.58 -9.53 -9.74
C ARG A 295 7.62 -8.01 -9.50
N PHE A 296 6.55 -7.46 -8.92
CA PHE A 296 6.41 -6.04 -8.65
C PHE A 296 7.33 -5.57 -7.53
N ASN A 297 7.38 -6.34 -6.44
CA ASN A 297 8.19 -6.04 -5.27
C ASN A 297 9.55 -6.74 -5.36
N GLU A 298 10.60 -6.02 -4.98
CA GLU A 298 11.97 -6.52 -4.87
C GLU A 298 12.50 -6.27 -3.45
N TYR A 299 13.21 -7.25 -2.88
CA TYR A 299 13.70 -7.22 -1.50
C TYR A 299 15.19 -7.52 -1.39
N GLU A 300 15.87 -6.88 -0.46
CA GLU A 300 17.26 -7.14 -0.10
C GLU A 300 17.34 -8.36 0.84
N GLY A 301 18.15 -9.35 0.48
CA GLY A 301 18.46 -10.50 1.35
C GLY A 301 17.39 -11.58 1.47
N ALA A 302 16.26 -11.49 0.74
CA ALA A 302 15.19 -12.48 0.72
C ALA A 302 15.42 -13.61 -0.32
N GLU A 303 16.58 -14.28 -0.24
CA GLU A 303 17.05 -15.25 -1.24
C GLU A 303 16.05 -16.41 -1.48
N ILE A 304 15.26 -16.78 -0.46
CA ILE A 304 14.28 -17.89 -0.52
C ILE A 304 13.15 -17.62 -1.52
N ILE A 305 12.81 -16.35 -1.79
CA ILE A 305 11.82 -15.96 -2.81
C ILE A 305 12.49 -15.36 -4.05
N ALA A 306 13.78 -15.65 -4.27
CA ALA A 306 14.59 -15.02 -5.29
C ALA A 306 14.48 -13.48 -5.27
N ASN A 307 14.33 -12.90 -4.07
CA ASN A 307 14.21 -11.47 -3.83
C ASN A 307 13.00 -10.79 -4.51
N ARG A 308 11.99 -11.52 -5.01
CA ARG A 308 10.86 -10.93 -5.75
C ARG A 308 9.50 -11.47 -5.31
N SER A 309 8.52 -10.58 -5.16
CA SER A 309 7.12 -10.94 -4.87
C SER A 309 6.13 -10.27 -5.84
N GLN A 310 4.83 -10.47 -5.65
CA GLN A 310 3.77 -9.84 -6.46
C GLN A 310 3.04 -8.76 -5.67
N MET A 311 2.46 -7.82 -6.40
CA MET A 311 1.48 -6.87 -5.87
C MET A 311 0.11 -7.25 -6.40
N ILE A 312 -0.84 -7.47 -5.50
CA ILE A 312 -2.22 -7.82 -5.81
C ILE A 312 -3.09 -6.62 -5.44
N ILE A 313 -3.81 -6.09 -6.43
CA ILE A 313 -4.77 -5.00 -6.24
C ILE A 313 -6.14 -5.62 -6.06
N LEU A 314 -6.66 -5.56 -4.85
CA LEU A 314 -8.02 -5.99 -4.54
C LEU A 314 -8.94 -4.77 -4.47
N LYS A 315 -10.24 -4.98 -4.61
CA LYS A 315 -11.27 -3.94 -4.46
C LYS A 315 -12.41 -4.40 -3.57
N THR A 316 -12.92 -3.49 -2.76
CA THR A 316 -14.11 -3.72 -1.95
C THR A 316 -15.36 -3.86 -2.82
N THR A 317 -16.31 -4.65 -2.33
CA THR A 317 -17.67 -4.81 -2.86
C THR A 317 -18.67 -4.43 -1.78
N GLU A 318 -19.97 -4.49 -2.11
CA GLU A 318 -21.04 -4.29 -1.12
C GLU A 318 -21.07 -5.37 -0.04
N ARG A 319 -20.43 -6.53 -0.29
CA ARG A 319 -20.34 -7.66 0.65
C ARG A 319 -19.08 -7.65 1.51
N THR A 320 -18.21 -6.64 1.35
CA THR A 320 -16.91 -6.65 2.02
C THR A 320 -17.05 -6.63 3.54
N MET A 321 -16.50 -7.66 4.17
CA MET A 321 -16.44 -7.80 5.62
C MET A 321 -15.10 -8.44 6.03
N PRO A 322 -14.55 -8.02 7.18
CA PRO A 322 -13.34 -8.65 7.71
C PRO A 322 -13.65 -10.09 8.12
N GLU A 323 -12.74 -11.01 7.84
CA GLU A 323 -12.84 -12.40 8.29
C GLU A 323 -12.48 -12.52 9.77
N CYS A 324 -11.45 -11.79 10.21
CA CYS A 324 -11.00 -11.75 11.60
C CYS A 324 -11.44 -10.44 12.29
N THR A 325 -12.44 -10.50 13.17
CA THR A 325 -12.95 -9.33 13.92
C THR A 325 -12.41 -9.21 15.35
N GLY A 326 -12.13 -10.34 16.01
CA GLY A 326 -11.63 -10.42 17.38
C GLY A 326 -10.11 -10.51 17.48
N SER A 327 -9.64 -10.72 18.70
CA SER A 327 -8.23 -11.01 19.00
C SER A 327 -7.78 -12.31 18.34
N PHE A 328 -6.56 -12.32 17.81
CA PHE A 328 -5.99 -13.45 17.08
C PHE A 328 -4.91 -14.16 17.93
N MET A 329 -5.18 -15.40 18.32
CA MET A 329 -4.32 -16.16 19.26
C MET A 329 -3.43 -17.20 18.58
N ASP A 330 -3.69 -17.53 17.31
CA ASP A 330 -2.96 -18.57 16.59
C ASP A 330 -1.59 -18.08 16.08
N ALA A 331 -0.80 -19.03 15.57
CA ALA A 331 0.44 -18.73 14.87
C ALA A 331 0.18 -18.00 13.55
N LEU A 332 0.83 -16.85 13.35
CA LEU A 332 0.67 -16.02 12.16
C LEU A 332 1.97 -15.84 11.38
N TYR A 333 3.12 -15.76 12.07
CA TYR A 333 4.41 -15.56 11.42
C TYR A 333 4.95 -16.86 10.82
N THR A 334 5.73 -16.77 9.75
CA THR A 334 6.32 -17.94 9.09
C THR A 334 7.17 -18.75 10.06
N GLY A 335 7.89 -18.09 10.97
CA GLY A 335 8.68 -18.74 12.03
C GLY A 335 7.84 -19.52 13.04
N GLU A 336 6.63 -19.04 13.35
CA GLU A 336 5.69 -19.69 14.28
C GLU A 336 5.01 -20.90 13.62
N VAL A 337 4.52 -20.73 12.38
CA VAL A 337 3.82 -21.78 11.63
C VAL A 337 4.78 -22.88 11.15
N ARG A 338 6.02 -22.52 10.80
CA ARG A 338 7.05 -23.44 10.28
C ARG A 338 8.26 -23.45 11.20
N GLN A 339 8.09 -24.02 12.38
CA GLN A 339 9.17 -24.17 13.34
C GLN A 339 10.30 -25.03 12.76
N THR A 340 11.50 -24.47 12.75
CA THR A 340 12.69 -25.15 12.21
C THR A 340 13.89 -24.98 13.13
N ILE A 341 14.64 -26.05 13.33
CA ILE A 341 15.96 -26.03 13.95
C ILE A 341 16.99 -25.98 12.82
N ARG A 342 17.84 -24.95 12.83
CA ARG A 342 18.84 -24.71 11.80
C ARG A 342 20.24 -24.80 12.42
N LYS A 343 21.13 -25.58 11.82
CA LYS A 343 22.54 -25.64 12.22
C LYS A 343 23.38 -24.87 11.22
N TYR A 344 24.17 -23.92 11.70
CA TYR A 344 25.09 -23.11 10.91
C TYR A 344 26.53 -23.41 11.30
N GLN A 345 27.45 -23.25 10.35
CA GLN A 345 28.88 -23.34 10.58
C GLN A 345 29.55 -21.99 10.30
N CYS A 346 30.41 -21.54 11.21
CA CYS A 346 31.25 -20.37 10.99
C CYS A 346 32.22 -20.65 9.84
N LYS A 347 32.25 -19.76 8.83
CA LYS A 347 33.13 -19.92 7.65
C LYS A 347 34.62 -19.82 7.99
N ARG A 348 34.98 -19.16 9.10
CA ARG A 348 36.37 -18.94 9.50
C ARG A 348 36.95 -20.07 10.35
N CYS A 349 36.26 -20.46 11.43
CA CYS A 349 36.79 -21.44 12.40
C CYS A 349 36.06 -22.79 12.39
N GLY A 350 35.02 -22.95 11.57
CA GLY A 350 34.26 -24.19 11.52
C GLY A 350 33.35 -24.45 12.72
N ASN A 351 33.28 -23.54 13.71
CA ASN A 351 32.40 -23.70 14.87
C ASN A 351 30.93 -23.81 14.45
N LYS A 352 30.20 -24.73 15.07
CA LYS A 352 28.80 -25.02 14.74
C LYS A 352 27.88 -24.37 15.76
N ILE A 353 26.83 -23.72 15.28
CA ILE A 353 25.80 -23.10 16.12
C ILE A 353 24.42 -23.56 15.68
N THR A 354 23.55 -23.81 16.66
CA THR A 354 22.16 -24.18 16.42
C THR A 354 21.28 -22.97 16.72
N VAL A 355 20.36 -22.69 15.80
CA VAL A 355 19.46 -21.53 15.82
C VAL A 355 18.02 -22.02 15.68
N GLY A 356 17.12 -21.50 16.51
CA GLY A 356 15.69 -21.81 16.51
C GLY A 356 14.97 -21.27 17.76
N ILE A 357 13.63 -21.23 17.73
CA ILE A 357 12.79 -20.63 18.79
C ILE A 357 13.07 -21.22 20.20
N GLN A 358 13.45 -22.50 20.27
CA GLN A 358 13.79 -23.18 21.54
C GLN A 358 15.29 -23.17 21.89
N GLY A 359 16.14 -22.52 21.06
CA GLY A 359 17.60 -22.48 21.25
C GLY A 359 18.09 -21.23 21.98
N LYS A 360 19.39 -21.21 22.35
CA LYS A 360 20.05 -20.03 22.98
C LYS A 360 20.07 -18.78 22.08
N MET A 361 19.92 -18.95 20.76
CA MET A 361 19.85 -17.87 19.77
C MET A 361 18.68 -18.18 18.84
N ALA A 362 17.78 -17.20 18.67
CA ALA A 362 16.54 -17.40 17.94
C ALA A 362 16.74 -17.27 16.42
N THR A 363 17.66 -16.41 15.97
CA THR A 363 17.91 -16.13 14.54
C THR A 363 19.40 -16.12 14.20
N ILE A 364 19.74 -16.26 12.91
CA ILE A 364 21.14 -16.24 12.47
C ILE A 364 21.68 -14.81 12.48
N GLU A 365 20.83 -13.81 12.27
CA GLU A 365 21.14 -12.39 12.31
C GLU A 365 21.67 -11.97 13.69
N GLN A 366 21.06 -12.47 14.77
CA GLN A 366 21.58 -12.29 16.14
C GLN A 366 22.99 -12.86 16.31
N VAL A 367 23.26 -14.01 15.70
CA VAL A 367 24.59 -14.63 15.73
C VAL A 367 25.60 -13.81 14.93
N LYS A 368 25.21 -13.28 13.76
CA LYS A 368 26.08 -12.42 12.95
C LYS A 368 26.44 -11.14 13.68
N GLN A 369 25.46 -10.49 14.32
CA GLN A 369 25.68 -9.27 15.12
C GLN A 369 26.59 -9.51 16.33
N ARG A 370 26.43 -10.64 17.02
CA ARG A 370 27.25 -11.00 18.18
C ARG A 370 28.65 -11.50 17.79
N GLY A 371 28.80 -12.01 16.57
CA GLY A 371 30.00 -12.72 16.12
C GLY A 371 30.09 -14.16 16.65
N CYS A 372 30.87 -14.97 15.95
CA CYS A 372 31.12 -16.36 16.33
C CYS A 372 31.82 -16.42 17.69
N LEU A 373 31.24 -17.16 18.64
CA LEU A 373 31.77 -17.30 20.02
C LEU A 373 33.23 -17.76 20.09
N SER A 374 33.72 -18.46 19.07
CA SER A 374 35.11 -18.95 19.03
C SER A 374 36.11 -18.02 18.35
N CYS A 375 35.69 -17.11 17.46
CA CYS A 375 36.65 -16.34 16.64
C CYS A 375 36.18 -14.93 16.22
N GLY A 376 35.02 -14.48 16.72
CA GLY A 376 34.43 -13.18 16.40
C GLY A 376 33.86 -13.02 15.00
N ASN A 377 34.07 -13.98 14.08
CA ASN A 377 33.61 -13.89 12.69
C ASN A 377 32.07 -13.84 12.57
N ASP A 378 31.56 -13.08 11.63
CA ASP A 378 30.12 -12.84 11.40
C ASP A 378 29.55 -13.64 10.21
N THR A 379 30.39 -14.35 9.46
CA THR A 379 29.96 -15.12 8.30
C THR A 379 29.76 -16.61 8.63
N PHE A 380 28.57 -17.11 8.29
CA PHE A 380 28.15 -18.49 8.55
C PHE A 380 27.51 -19.11 7.29
N HIS A 381 27.61 -20.43 7.13
CA HIS A 381 26.86 -21.18 6.14
C HIS A 381 25.91 -22.18 6.81
N LEU A 382 24.76 -22.43 6.20
CA LEU A 382 23.76 -23.37 6.71
C LEU A 382 24.22 -24.82 6.45
N ILE A 383 24.27 -25.64 7.49
CA ILE A 383 24.60 -27.07 7.42
C ILE A 383 23.34 -27.91 7.28
N SER A 384 22.32 -27.64 8.12
CA SER A 384 21.09 -28.42 8.11
C SER A 384 19.89 -27.61 8.60
N LYS A 385 18.72 -28.00 8.12
CA LYS A 385 17.43 -27.43 8.51
C LYS A 385 16.44 -28.56 8.74
N THR A 386 16.01 -28.74 9.99
CA THR A 386 15.04 -29.76 10.40
C THR A 386 13.75 -29.08 10.83
N LYS A 387 12.59 -29.56 10.36
CA LYS A 387 11.29 -29.09 10.86
C LYS A 387 11.07 -29.66 12.26
N VAL A 388 10.67 -28.81 13.19
CA VAL A 388 10.11 -29.26 14.48
C VAL A 388 8.66 -29.64 14.18
N LYS A 389 8.28 -30.86 14.54
CA LYS A 389 6.91 -31.35 14.37
C LYS A 389 6.01 -30.76 15.42
#